data_AF-A0A2V6CB03-F1
#
_entry.id   AF-A0A2V6CB03-F1
#
_cell.length_a   1.000
_cell.length_b   1.000
_cell.length_c   1.000
_cell.angle_alpha   90.00
_cell.angle_beta   90.00
_cell.angle_gamma   90.00
#
_symmetry.space_group_name_H-M   'P 1'
#
loop_
_entity.id
_entity.type
_entity.pdbx_description
1 polymer ?
#
loop_
_entity_poly.entity_id
_entity_poly.type
_entity_poly.pdbx_seq_one_letter_code
_entity_poly.pdbx_strand_id
1 'polypeptide(L)' 'MSERPDASANDLVKNSSLYREFQAEREEILKHKWIESEKAGHDIGFERALTDWIVNHRSKWRKARQAQQSQNTQSN' A
#
# COMPACT_ATOMS: atom_id res chain seq x y z
N MET A 1 5.87 -26.82 31.21
CA MET A 1 6.82 -25.78 30.77
C MET A 1 6.58 -25.54 29.29
N SER A 2 5.50 -24.85 28.94
CA SER A 2 5.43 -23.39 28.76
C SER A 2 6.04 -22.93 27.43
N GLU A 3 5.12 -22.75 26.48
CA GLU A 3 5.00 -21.61 25.55
C GLU A 3 6.12 -21.38 24.52
N ARG A 4 5.78 -21.60 23.25
CA ARG A 4 6.50 -21.03 22.09
C ARG A 4 5.73 -19.77 21.65
N PRO A 5 6.18 -18.54 21.95
CA PRO A 5 5.46 -17.32 21.59
C PRO A 5 5.90 -16.75 20.22
N ASP A 6 6.17 -17.61 19.23
CA ASP A 6 6.69 -17.14 17.92
C ASP A 6 5.60 -17.03 16.83
N ALA A 7 4.41 -17.58 17.07
CA ALA A 7 3.31 -17.50 16.11
C ALA A 7 2.54 -16.16 16.16
N SER A 8 2.65 -15.39 17.24
CA SER A 8 1.82 -14.20 17.47
C SER A 8 2.40 -12.91 16.86
N ALA A 9 3.72 -12.75 16.79
CA ALA A 9 4.33 -11.53 16.26
C ALA A 9 4.10 -11.36 14.75
N ASN A 10 4.24 -12.45 13.98
CA ASN A 10 4.05 -12.43 12.54
C ASN A 10 2.56 -12.23 12.18
N ASP A 11 1.65 -12.79 12.96
CA ASP A 11 0.20 -12.60 12.78
C ASP A 11 -0.27 -11.22 13.22
N LEU A 12 0.29 -10.63 14.28
CA LEU A 12 -0.01 -9.25 14.67
C LEU A 12 0.55 -8.24 13.65
N VAL A 13 1.74 -8.48 13.10
CA VAL A 13 2.33 -7.67 12.02
C VAL A 13 1.51 -7.81 10.74
N LYS A 14 1.01 -9.00 10.41
CA LYS A 14 0.13 -9.20 9.23
C LYS A 14 -1.25 -8.56 9.43
N ASN A 15 -1.87 -8.69 10.59
CA ASN A 15 -3.20 -8.11 10.83
C ASN A 15 -3.17 -6.57 10.98
N SER A 16 -2.05 -5.98 11.40
CA SER A 16 -1.91 -4.52 11.54
C SER A 16 -1.25 -3.84 10.33
N SER A 17 -0.20 -4.42 9.75
CA SER A 17 0.48 -3.85 8.59
C SER A 17 -0.33 -4.08 7.33
N LEU A 18 -0.78 -5.31 7.04
CA LEU A 18 -1.40 -5.65 5.75
C LEU A 18 -2.65 -4.81 5.46
N TYR A 19 -3.54 -4.65 6.46
CA TYR A 19 -4.72 -3.81 6.32
C TYR A 19 -4.36 -2.33 6.14
N ARG A 20 -3.33 -1.83 6.84
CA ARG A 20 -2.82 -0.47 6.65
C ARG A 20 -2.17 -0.29 5.27
N GLU A 21 -1.49 -1.29 4.73
CA GLU A 21 -0.95 -1.23 3.36
C GLU A 21 -2.08 -1.20 2.34
N PHE A 22 -3.14 -1.98 2.56
CA PHE A 22 -4.30 -2.00 1.69
C PHE A 22 -5.07 -0.68 1.72
N GLN A 23 -5.25 -0.09 2.90
CA GLN A 23 -5.82 1.26 3.05
C GLN A 23 -4.97 2.29 2.30
N ALA A 24 -3.65 2.28 2.51
CA ALA A 24 -2.75 3.20 1.84
C ALA A 24 -2.72 2.99 0.32
N GLU A 25 -2.77 1.74 -0.15
CA GLU A 25 -2.88 1.40 -1.57
C GLU A 25 -4.17 1.97 -2.18
N ARG A 26 -5.30 1.81 -1.47
CA ARG A 26 -6.60 2.32 -1.89
C ARG A 26 -6.65 3.85 -1.89
N GLU A 27 -6.05 4.51 -0.90
CA GLU A 27 -5.91 5.96 -0.85
C GLU A 27 -5.05 6.49 -2.00
N GLU A 28 -3.97 5.79 -2.36
CA GLU A 28 -3.12 6.15 -3.50
C GLU A 28 -3.89 6.04 -4.83
N ILE A 29 -4.68 4.97 -5.01
CA ILE A 29 -5.55 4.82 -6.18
C ILE A 29 -6.59 5.95 -6.26
N LEU A 30 -7.20 6.32 -5.13
CA LEU A 30 -8.18 7.41 -5.07
C LEU A 30 -7.55 8.77 -5.38
N LYS A 31 -6.34 9.04 -4.86
CA LYS A 31 -5.58 10.25 -5.19
C LYS A 31 -5.21 10.29 -6.66
N HIS A 32 -4.71 9.18 -7.20
CA HIS A 32 -4.36 9.06 -8.63
C HIS A 32 -5.58 9.36 -9.50
N LYS A 33 -6.70 8.71 -9.20
CA LYS A 33 -7.99 8.99 -9.87
C LYS A 33 -8.34 10.47 -9.80
N TRP A 34 -8.24 11.10 -8.63
CA TRP A 34 -8.62 12.50 -8.48
C TRP A 34 -7.74 13.43 -9.32
N ILE A 35 -6.41 13.26 -9.25
CA ILE A 35 -5.45 14.05 -10.03
C ILE A 35 -5.69 13.88 -11.54
N GLU A 36 -5.92 12.64 -11.98
CA GLU A 36 -6.14 12.36 -13.39
C GLU A 36 -7.49 12.90 -13.87
N SER A 37 -8.54 12.83 -13.04
CA SER A 37 -9.84 13.46 -13.32
C SER A 37 -9.73 15.00 -13.38
N GLU A 38 -8.97 15.62 -12.47
CA GLU A 38 -8.71 17.06 -12.52
C GLU A 38 -7.94 17.46 -13.79
N LYS A 39 -6.92 16.68 -14.14
CA LYS A 39 -6.08 16.93 -15.33
C LYS A 39 -6.85 16.72 -16.64
N ALA A 40 -7.75 15.74 -16.68
CA ALA A 40 -8.58 15.47 -17.84
C ALA A 40 -9.74 16.47 -17.97
N GLY A 41 -10.08 17.20 -16.91
CA GLY A 41 -11.23 18.10 -16.87
C GLY A 41 -12.58 17.37 -16.88
N HIS A 42 -12.57 16.04 -16.72
CA HIS A 42 -13.75 15.19 -16.61
C HIS A 42 -13.40 13.95 -15.77
N ASP A 43 -14.40 13.30 -15.18
CA ASP A 43 -14.14 12.05 -14.46
C ASP A 43 -13.64 10.98 -15.43
N ILE A 44 -12.43 10.48 -15.20
CA ILE A 44 -11.84 9.44 -16.05
C ILE A 44 -12.42 8.04 -15.78
N GLY A 45 -13.23 7.89 -14.72
CA GLY A 45 -13.76 6.62 -14.25
C GLY A 45 -12.80 5.88 -13.31
N PHE A 46 -13.37 5.18 -12.33
CA PHE A 46 -12.60 4.41 -11.36
C PHE A 46 -11.79 3.28 -12.01
N GLU A 47 -12.38 2.55 -12.96
CA GLU A 47 -11.72 1.43 -13.62
C GLU A 47 -10.48 1.88 -14.39
N ARG A 48 -10.57 2.99 -15.13
CA ARG A 48 -9.44 3.51 -15.90
C ARG A 48 -8.30 3.99 -15.00
N ALA A 49 -8.64 4.71 -13.93
CA ALA A 49 -7.66 5.13 -12.92
C ALA A 49 -6.99 3.93 -12.25
N LEU A 50 -7.78 2.90 -11.90
CA LEU A 50 -7.30 1.68 -11.27
C LEU A 50 -6.36 0.92 -12.20
N THR A 51 -6.74 0.71 -13.47
CA THR A 51 -5.88 0.03 -14.44
C THR A 51 -4.57 0.79 -14.65
N ASP A 52 -4.62 2.11 -14.84
CA ASP A 52 -3.41 2.91 -15.02
C ASP A 52 -2.50 2.85 -13.77
N TRP A 53 -3.08 2.96 -12.59
CA TRP A 53 -2.35 2.89 -11.33
C TRP A 53 -1.69 1.51 -11.14
N ILE A 54 -2.39 0.41 -11.44
CA ILE A 54 -1.84 -0.95 -11.33
C ILE A 54 -0.63 -1.13 -12.27
N VAL A 55 -0.68 -0.57 -13.48
CA VAL A 55 0.37 -0.71 -14.49
C VAL A 55 1.57 0.19 -14.17
N ASN A 56 1.35 1.46 -13.87
CA ASN A 56 2.41 2.49 -13.81
C ASN A 56 2.90 2.82 -12.39
N HIS A 57 2.03 2.73 -11.39
CA HIS A 57 2.30 3.21 -10.02
C HIS A 57 2.57 2.08 -9.03
N ARG A 58 1.81 0.98 -9.10
CA ARG A 58 1.90 -0.14 -8.14
C ARG A 58 3.31 -0.70 -7.97
N SER A 59 4.06 -0.83 -9.07
CA SER A 59 5.44 -1.33 -9.04
C SER A 59 6.37 -0.41 -8.26
N LYS A 60 6.22 0.92 -8.38
CA LYS A 60 7.00 1.91 -7.63
C LYS A 60 6.57 1.94 -6.17
N TRP A 61 5.27 1.91 -5.92
CA TRP A 61 4.69 1.86 -4.57
C TRP A 61 5.24 0.68 -3.76
N ARG A 62 5.23 -0.53 -4.33
CA ARG A 62 5.79 -1.72 -3.68
C ARG A 62 7.27 -1.54 -3.33
N LYS A 63 8.08 -1.00 -4.25
CA LYS A 63 9.51 -0.75 -4.01
C LYS A 63 9.73 0.27 -2.89
N ALA A 64 8.96 1.36 -2.88
CA ALA A 64 9.02 2.37 -1.83
C ALA A 64 8.67 1.80 -0.44
N ARG A 65 7.66 0.93 -0.37
CA ARG A 65 7.26 0.24 0.88
C ARG A 65 8.32 -0.75 1.37
N GLN A 66 8.92 -1.53 0.47
CA GLN A 66 10.04 -2.42 0.81
C GLN A 66 11.22 -1.62 1.37
N ALA A 67 11.59 -0.50 0.74
CA ALA A 67 12.64 0.36 1.22
C ALA A 67 12.31 0.99 2.59
N GLN A 68 11.07 1.44 2.82
CA GLN A 68 10.62 1.96 4.11
C GLN A 68 10.66 0.91 5.22
N GLN A 69 10.28 -0.34 4.94
CA GLN A 69 10.38 -1.43 5.91
C GLN A 69 11.85 -1.73 6.27
N SER A 70 12.75 -1.75 5.28
CA SER A 70 14.18 -1.94 5.54
C SER A 70 14.78 -0.83 6.41
N GLN A 71 14.36 0.42 6.23
CA GLN A 71 14.84 1.53 7.08
C GLN A 71 14.27 1.49 8.50
N ASN A 72 13.05 1.01 8.69
CA ASN A 72 12.42 0.94 10.00
C ASN A 72 13.03 -0.17 10.89
N THR A 73 13.63 -1.21 10.29
CA THR A 73 14.26 -2.33 11.03
C THR A 73 15.68 -2.03 11.52
N GLN A 74 16.33 -0.98 11.01
CA GLN A 74 17.73 -0.65 11.37
C GLN A 74 17.86 0.44 12.45
N SER A 75 16.74 0.97 12.94
CA SER A 75 16.71 2.03 13.96
C SER A 75 16.41 1.53 15.38
N ASN A 76 16.59 0.23 15.68
CA ASN A 76 16.34 -0.33 17.01
C ASN A 76 17.52 -1.16 17.53
#